data_AF-A0A317YK80-F1
#
_entry.id   AF-A0A317YK80-F1
#
_cell.length_a   1.000
_cell.length_b   1.000
_cell.length_c   1.000
_cell.angle_alpha   90.00
_cell.angle_beta   90.00
_cell.angle_gamma   90.00
#
_symmetry.space_group_name_H-M   'P 1'
#
loop_
_entity.id
_entity.type
_entity.pdbx_description
1 polymer ?
#
loop_
_entity_poly.entity_id
_entity_poly.type
_entity_poly.pdbx_seq_one_letter_code
_entity_poly.pdbx_strand_id
1 'polypeptide(L)' 'SYRPYFFLDNMLHGRITSNNFITDEIALLEDMNEFASDNNLTFTSPYYHTMRKSFSGEQGWIDVKAKVYEND' A
#
# COMPACT_ATOMS: atom_id res chain seq x y z
N SER A 1 -13.21 -29.22 12.00
CA SER A 1 -12.00 -28.50 12.41
C SER A 1 -12.27 -27.03 12.13
N TYR A 2 -12.25 -26.17 13.15
CA TYR A 2 -12.56 -24.75 13.00
C TYR A 2 -11.31 -23.96 13.35
N ARG A 3 -10.79 -23.16 12.42
CA ARG A 3 -9.71 -22.20 12.69
C ARG A 3 -10.25 -20.80 12.47
N PRO A 4 -10.62 -20.06 13.52
CA PRO A 4 -10.91 -18.65 13.36
C PRO A 4 -9.57 -17.91 13.33
N TYR A 5 -9.24 -17.33 12.18
CA TYR A 5 -8.17 -16.34 12.08
C TYR A 5 -8.84 -15.00 11.82
N PHE A 6 -8.69 -14.06 12.75
CA PHE A 6 -9.00 -12.66 12.54
C PHE A 6 -7.72 -11.88 12.77
N PHE A 7 -7.15 -11.37 11.69
CA PHE A 7 -5.91 -10.63 11.68
C PHE A 7 -6.17 -9.38 10.84
N LEU A 8 -6.33 -8.25 11.53
CA LEU A 8 -6.50 -6.95 10.92
C LEU A 8 -5.21 -6.18 11.15
N ASP A 9 -4.28 -6.30 10.21
CA ASP A 9 -3.14 -5.38 10.15
C ASP A 9 -3.65 -4.06 9.55
N ASN A 10 -3.42 -2.96 10.25
CA ASN A 10 -3.56 -1.64 9.63
C ASN A 10 -2.53 -1.54 8.50
N MET A 11 -2.97 -1.15 7.32
CA MET A 11 -2.11 -1.13 6.13
C MET A 11 -2.49 0.06 5.27
N LEU A 12 -1.49 0.88 4.94
CA LEU A 12 -1.64 1.90 3.92
C LEU A 12 -1.51 1.25 2.54
N HIS A 13 -2.41 1.63 1.63
CA HIS A 13 -2.47 1.08 0.28
C HIS A 13 -2.66 2.22 -0.71
N GLY A 14 -1.70 2.37 -1.62
CA GLY A 14 -1.76 3.23 -2.79
C GLY A 14 -1.74 2.47 -4.11
N ARG A 15 -2.10 3.15 -5.21
CA ARG A 15 -2.11 2.56 -6.56
C ARG A 15 -1.52 3.49 -7.60
N ILE A 16 -0.62 2.93 -8.41
CA ILE A 16 -0.03 3.59 -9.58
C ILE A 16 -0.65 2.98 -10.83
N THR A 17 -1.35 3.80 -11.62
CA THR A 17 -1.99 3.37 -12.88
C THR A 17 -1.36 3.97 -14.13
N SER A 18 -0.46 4.96 -13.97
CA SER A 18 0.18 5.62 -15.11
C SER A 18 1.45 4.86 -15.55
N ASN A 19 1.96 5.24 -16.72
CA ASN A 19 3.22 4.71 -17.25
C ASN A 19 4.45 5.39 -16.63
N ASN A 20 4.27 6.49 -15.88
CA ASN A 20 5.36 7.24 -15.24
C ASN A 20 5.67 6.69 -13.84
N PHE A 21 5.97 5.40 -13.78
CA PHE A 21 6.08 4.64 -12.52
C PHE A 21 6.95 5.33 -11.46
N ILE A 22 8.15 5.78 -11.83
CA ILE A 22 9.11 6.36 -10.86
C ILE A 22 8.56 7.63 -10.22
N THR A 23 7.99 8.54 -11.02
CA THR A 23 7.46 9.81 -10.50
C THR A 23 6.23 9.56 -9.62
N ASP A 24 5.33 8.69 -10.06
CA ASP A 24 4.12 8.35 -9.31
C ASP A 24 4.45 7.59 -8.02
N GLU A 25 5.48 6.74 -8.03
CA GLU A 25 5.95 6.03 -6.83
C GLU A 25 6.47 7.02 -5.79
N ILE A 26 7.32 7.97 -6.19
CA ILE A 26 7.85 8.99 -5.26
C ILE A 26 6.69 9.76 -4.61
N ALA A 27 5.78 10.30 -5.43
CA ALA A 27 4.64 11.07 -4.93
C ALA A 27 3.75 10.22 -4.00
N LEU A 28 3.47 8.97 -4.38
CA LEU A 28 2.65 8.08 -3.57
C LEU A 28 3.32 7.75 -2.22
N LEU A 29 4.63 7.53 -2.20
CA LEU A 29 5.36 7.27 -0.97
C LEU A 29 5.41 8.51 -0.07
N GLU A 30 5.55 9.70 -0.63
CA GLU A 30 5.46 10.96 0.10
C GLU A 30 4.07 11.11 0.76
N ASP A 31 2.99 10.92 -0.01
CA ASP A 31 1.61 10.95 0.50
C ASP A 31 1.37 9.93 1.62
N MET A 32 1.90 8.71 1.47
CA MET A 32 1.78 7.66 2.49
C MET A 32 2.52 8.05 3.78
N ASN A 33 3.68 8.69 3.69
CA ASN A 33 4.44 9.15 4.86
C ASN A 33 3.75 10.33 5.54
N GLU A 34 3.22 11.29 4.78
CA GLU A 34 2.47 12.43 5.32
C GLU A 34 1.22 11.93 6.06
N PHE A 35 0.44 11.06 5.44
CA PHE A 35 -0.73 10.45 6.08
C PHE A 35 -0.36 9.70 7.36
N ALA A 36 0.74 8.94 7.35
CA ALA A 36 1.19 8.22 8.53
C ALA A 36 1.57 9.17 9.67
N SER A 37 2.29 10.25 9.36
CA SER A 37 2.66 11.29 10.32
C SER A 37 1.44 11.97 10.93
N ASP A 38 0.48 12.38 10.11
CA ASP A 38 -0.72 13.11 10.54
C ASP A 38 -1.65 12.25 11.43
N ASN A 39 -1.60 10.93 11.26
CA ASN A 39 -2.44 9.98 11.99
C ASN A 39 -1.66 9.20 13.06
N ASN A 40 -0.44 9.64 13.41
CA ASN A 40 0.41 8.98 14.42
C ASN A 40 0.60 7.48 14.16
N LEU A 41 0.78 7.12 12.89
CA LEU A 41 1.02 5.76 12.44
C LEU A 41 2.52 5.52 12.23
N THR A 42 3.00 4.34 12.61
CA THR A 42 4.37 3.89 12.34
C THR A 42 4.38 2.70 11.40
N PHE A 43 5.24 2.75 10.38
CA PHE A 43 5.45 1.64 9.46
C PHE A 43 6.16 0.46 10.12
N THR A 44 5.63 -0.75 9.94
CA THR A 44 6.19 -2.01 10.47
C THR A 44 6.70 -2.95 9.39
N SER A 45 6.55 -2.55 8.13
CA SER A 45 7.04 -3.30 6.99
C SER A 45 7.65 -2.39 5.94
N PRO A 46 8.47 -2.95 5.04
CA PRO A 46 8.80 -2.31 3.77
C PRO A 46 7.54 -2.02 2.93
N TYR A 47 7.71 -1.20 1.89
CA TYR A 47 6.72 -1.00 0.83
C TYR A 47 6.73 -2.20 -0.13
N TYR A 48 5.61 -2.91 -0.20
CA TYR A 48 5.39 -4.02 -1.10
C TYR A 48 4.72 -3.55 -2.39
N HIS A 49 5.33 -3.89 -3.53
CA HIS A 49 4.80 -3.60 -4.86
C HIS A 49 4.17 -4.86 -5.45
N THR A 50 2.88 -4.79 -5.77
CA THR A 50 2.16 -5.87 -6.46
C THR A 50 1.73 -5.43 -7.84
N MET A 51 2.32 -6.00 -8.87
CA MET A 51 1.86 -5.83 -10.24
C MET A 51 0.52 -6.55 -10.45
N ARG A 52 -0.44 -5.83 -10.99
CA ARG A 52 -1.78 -6.32 -11.31
C ARG A 52 -2.10 -6.03 -12.77
N LYS A 53 -3.03 -6.82 -13.30
CA LYS A 53 -3.58 -6.63 -14.64
C LYS A 53 -5.10 -6.80 -14.59
N SER A 54 -5.82 -6.13 -15.47
CA SER A 54 -7.24 -6.39 -15.71
C SER A 54 -7.43 -7.85 -16.16
N PHE A 55 -8.65 -8.36 -16.03
CA PHE A 55 -8.96 -9.73 -16.50
C PHE A 55 -8.71 -9.90 -18.01
N SER A 56 -8.88 -8.83 -18.80
CA SER A 56 -8.53 -8.79 -20.23
C SER A 56 -7.02 -8.65 -20.50
N GLY A 57 -6.22 -8.29 -19.49
CA GLY A 57 -4.78 -8.04 -19.61
C GLY A 57 -4.40 -6.69 -20.25
N GLU A 58 -5.39 -5.91 -20.69
CA GLU A 58 -5.20 -4.65 -21.42
C GLU A 58 -4.76 -3.48 -20.52
N GLN A 59 -5.06 -3.54 -19.23
CA GLN A 59 -4.68 -2.52 -18.26
C GLN A 59 -3.84 -3.14 -17.16
N GLY A 60 -2.72 -2.51 -16.84
CA GLY A 60 -1.86 -2.87 -15.72
C GLY A 60 -1.83 -1.75 -14.68
N TRP A 61 -1.63 -2.11 -13.43
CA TRP A 61 -1.35 -1.15 -12.36
C TRP A 61 -0.47 -1.80 -11.30
N ILE A 62 0.11 -0.98 -10.44
CA ILE A 62 0.92 -1.42 -9.31
C ILE A 62 0.24 -0.98 -8.03
N ASP A 63 -0.08 -1.93 -7.17
CA ASP A 63 -0.52 -1.65 -5.80
C ASP A 63 0.72 -1.55 -4.91
N VAL A 64 0.87 -0.44 -4.18
CA VAL A 64 1.92 -0.22 -3.18
C VAL A 64 1.30 -0.34 -1.79
N LYS A 65 1.87 -1.17 -0.93
CA LYS A 65 1.30 -1.49 0.38
C LYS A 65 2.35 -1.49 1.47
N ALA A 66 2.05 -0.92 2.62
CA ALA A 66 2.89 -1.00 3.79
C ALA A 66 2.05 -1.16 5.06
N LYS A 67 2.49 -2.05 5.94
CA LYS A 67 1.85 -2.27 7.24
C LYS A 67 2.19 -1.12 8.17
N VAL A 68 1.20 -0.70 8.95
CA VAL A 68 1.32 0.34 9.96
C VAL A 68 0.66 -0.09 11.26
N TYR A 69 0.97 0.59 12.34
CA TYR A 69 0.23 0.53 13.61
C TYR A 69 0.10 1.94 14.15
N GLU A 70 -0.95 2.18 14.93
CA GLU A 70 -1.13 3.44 15.66
C GLU A 70 -0.20 3.43 16.88
N ASN A 71 0.53 4.52 17.09
CA ASN A 71 1.33 4.66 18.30
C ASN A 71 0.39 5.08 19.44
N ASP A 72 0.23 4.22 20.44
CA ASP A 72 -0.48 4.55 21.70
C ASP A 72 0.23 5.64 22.51
#